data_AF-A0A517W2S7-F1
#
_entry.id   AF-A0A517W2S7-F1
#
_cell.length_a   1.000
_cell.length_b   1.000
_cell.length_c   1.000
_cell.angle_alpha   90.00
_cell.angle_beta   90.00
_cell.angle_gamma   90.00
#
_symmetry.space_group_name_H-M   'P 1'
#
loop_
_entity.id
_entity.type
_entity.pdbx_description
1 polymer ?
#
loop_
_entity_poly.entity_id
_entity_poly.type
_entity_poly.pdbx_seq_one_letter_code
_entity_poly.pdbx_strand_id
1 'polypeptide(L)'
;MSNLNFRGSFRPEDISQWFWSIIDLANSSRDRLETRLREMSKDELIRFHNEFDEAATQLVDEPFSKYLPIDTSEDHLRDIAEWIVSQGQSYFTEVWNNPQKISEVTDVTEGVTYSSISDNVYWDRFNDIVPDAGF
;
A
#
# COMPACT_ATOMS: atom_id res chain seq x y z
N MET A 1 -25.77 -6.94 11.30
CA MET A 1 -24.78 -6.91 12.40
C MET A 1 -23.53 -6.29 11.83
N SER A 2 -23.18 -5.10 12.31
CA SER A 2 -22.20 -4.21 11.70
C SER A 2 -20.79 -4.64 12.06
N ASN A 3 -19.98 -5.03 11.07
CA ASN A 3 -18.55 -5.38 11.20
C ASN A 3 -17.66 -4.14 11.48
N LEU A 4 -18.10 -3.23 12.36
CA LEU A 4 -17.46 -1.92 12.54
C LEU A 4 -16.47 -1.84 13.71
N ASN A 5 -16.31 -2.90 14.51
CA ASN A 5 -15.58 -2.81 15.78
C ASN A 5 -14.14 -3.33 15.78
N PHE A 6 -13.55 -3.69 14.62
CA PHE A 6 -12.16 -4.20 14.56
C PHE A 6 -11.16 -3.34 13.78
N ARG A 7 -11.60 -2.20 13.20
CA ARG A 7 -10.77 -1.38 12.28
C ARG A 7 -10.16 -0.11 12.90
N GLY A 8 -10.22 0.02 14.23
CA GLY A 8 -9.82 1.27 14.90
C GLY A 8 -10.65 2.48 14.44
N SER A 9 -10.04 3.67 14.44
CA SER A 9 -10.63 4.90 13.89
C SER A 9 -10.36 5.10 12.39
N PHE A 10 -9.50 4.27 11.79
CA PHE A 10 -9.06 4.45 10.41
C PHE A 10 -10.21 4.22 9.42
N ARG A 11 -10.22 5.06 8.38
CA ARG A 11 -11.09 4.95 7.23
C ARG A 11 -10.26 5.11 5.94
N PRO A 12 -10.64 4.48 4.82
CA PRO A 12 -9.95 4.66 3.54
C PRO A 12 -9.82 6.12 3.12
N GLU A 13 -10.75 6.97 3.54
CA GLU A 13 -10.73 8.41 3.29
C GLU A 13 -9.66 9.18 4.10
N ASP A 14 -9.03 8.55 5.09
CA ASP A 14 -7.93 9.13 5.86
C ASP A 14 -6.62 9.13 5.06
N ILE A 15 -6.48 8.22 4.08
CA ILE A 15 -5.39 8.27 3.09
C ILE A 15 -5.68 9.37 2.07
N SER A 16 -4.69 10.22 1.81
CA SER A 16 -4.96 11.46 1.09
C SER A 16 -5.25 11.25 -0.39
N GLN A 17 -6.09 12.12 -0.96
CA GLN A 17 -6.35 12.15 -2.39
C GLN A 17 -5.10 12.45 -3.23
N TRP A 18 -4.11 13.13 -2.63
CA TRP A 18 -2.82 13.37 -3.28
C TRP A 18 -2.09 12.04 -3.54
N PHE A 19 -2.01 11.16 -2.54
CA PHE A 19 -1.41 9.84 -2.68
C PHE A 19 -2.14 9.02 -3.74
N TRP A 20 -3.47 8.92 -3.64
CA TRP A 20 -4.27 8.17 -4.61
C TRP A 20 -4.10 8.68 -6.04
N SER A 21 -4.02 10.00 -6.23
CA SER A 21 -3.77 10.56 -7.56
C SER A 21 -2.42 10.15 -8.15
N ILE A 22 -1.39 9.91 -7.33
CA ILE A 22 -0.07 9.45 -7.80
C ILE A 22 -0.16 7.98 -8.24
N ILE A 23 -0.81 7.13 -7.45
CA ILE A 23 -1.04 5.72 -7.78
C ILE A 23 -1.85 5.59 -9.08
N ASP A 24 -2.94 6.34 -9.20
CA ASP A 24 -3.80 6.31 -10.39
C ASP A 24 -3.05 6.79 -11.65
N LEU A 25 -2.19 7.81 -11.53
CA LEU A 25 -1.36 8.29 -12.63
C LEU A 25 -0.31 7.26 -13.07
N ALA A 26 0.20 6.44 -12.15
CA ALA A 26 1.09 5.34 -12.50
C ALA A 26 0.37 4.28 -13.34
N ASN A 27 -0.96 4.11 -13.19
CA ASN A 27 -1.80 3.20 -13.94
C ASN A 27 -1.18 1.79 -14.04
N SER A 28 -0.85 1.23 -12.88
CA SER A 28 -0.20 -0.09 -12.74
C SER A 28 1.17 -0.24 -13.43
N SER A 29 1.82 0.86 -13.86
CA SER A 29 3.18 0.85 -14.41
C SER A 29 4.23 1.32 -13.40
N ARG A 30 5.15 0.40 -13.04
CA ARG A 30 6.30 0.68 -12.16
C ARG A 30 7.17 1.82 -12.70
N ASP A 31 7.53 1.78 -13.97
CA ASP A 31 8.38 2.79 -14.61
C ASP A 31 7.74 4.20 -14.54
N ARG A 32 6.41 4.28 -14.70
CA ARG A 32 5.67 5.55 -14.57
C ARG A 32 5.68 6.05 -13.14
N LEU A 33 5.47 5.17 -12.17
CA LEU A 33 5.57 5.53 -10.76
C LEU A 33 6.97 6.03 -10.44
N GLU A 34 8.01 5.27 -10.79
CA GLU A 34 9.40 5.62 -10.52
C GLU A 34 9.75 6.98 -11.13
N THR A 35 9.41 7.20 -12.41
CA THR A 35 9.62 8.49 -13.08
C THR A 35 8.98 9.63 -12.30
N ARG A 36 7.74 9.43 -11.84
CA ARG A 36 7.01 10.46 -11.10
C ARG A 36 7.63 10.72 -9.72
N LEU A 37 8.01 9.67 -8.99
CA LEU A 37 8.66 9.77 -7.69
C LEU A 37 10.04 10.47 -7.80
N ARG A 38 10.78 10.27 -8.89
CA ARG A 38 12.07 10.96 -9.13
C ARG A 38 11.94 12.47 -9.29
N GLU A 39 10.76 12.99 -9.63
CA GLU A 39 10.51 14.43 -9.76
C GLU A 39 10.07 15.09 -8.45
N MET A 40 9.67 14.30 -7.45
CA MET A 40 9.16 14.82 -6.18
C MET A 40 10.26 15.44 -5.32
N SER A 41 9.89 16.33 -4.41
CA SER A 41 10.77 16.76 -3.33
C SER A 41 11.04 15.62 -2.34
N LYS A 42 12.04 15.83 -1.47
CA LYS A 42 12.38 14.87 -0.40
C LYS A 42 11.18 14.61 0.52
N ASP A 43 10.49 15.67 0.95
CA ASP A 43 9.34 15.57 1.86
C ASP A 43 8.14 14.88 1.19
N GLU A 44 7.92 15.11 -0.11
CA GLU A 44 6.89 14.41 -0.88
C GLU A 44 7.19 12.91 -0.99
N LEU A 45 8.45 12.51 -1.18
CA LEU A 45 8.82 11.09 -1.20
C LEU A 45 8.58 10.40 0.14
N ILE A 46 8.98 11.04 1.24
CA ILE A 46 8.75 10.53 2.59
C ILE A 46 7.24 10.40 2.85
N ARG A 47 6.47 11.44 2.48
CA ARG A 47 5.02 11.41 2.62
C ARG A 47 4.38 10.30 1.79
N PHE A 48 4.83 10.11 0.54
CA PHE A 48 4.32 9.04 -0.32
C PHE A 48 4.58 7.67 0.30
N HIS A 49 5.80 7.43 0.77
CA HIS A 49 6.18 6.19 1.44
C HIS A 49 5.29 5.93 2.67
N ASN A 50 5.14 6.92 3.55
CA ASN A 50 4.33 6.76 4.77
C ASN A 50 2.85 6.51 4.46
N GLU A 51 2.26 7.20 3.49
CA GLU A 51 0.85 6.95 3.10
C GLU A 51 0.68 5.58 2.43
N PHE A 52 1.69 5.11 1.69
CA PHE A 52 1.69 3.76 1.11
C PHE A 52 1.75 2.68 2.21
N ASP A 53 2.68 2.83 3.14
CA ASP A 53 2.87 1.91 4.27
C ASP A 53 1.63 1.86 5.16
N GLU A 54 1.08 3.02 5.53
CA GLU A 54 -0.15 3.12 6.30
C GLU A 54 -1.28 2.37 5.59
N ALA A 55 -1.52 2.63 4.29
CA ALA A 55 -2.58 1.96 3.55
C ALA A 55 -2.41 0.43 3.52
N ALA A 56 -1.18 -0.06 3.35
CA ALA A 56 -0.89 -1.50 3.33
C ALA A 56 -1.07 -2.14 4.72
N THR A 57 -0.58 -1.49 5.79
CA THR A 57 -0.71 -1.95 7.18
C THR A 57 -2.18 -2.16 7.57
N GLN A 58 -3.11 -1.36 7.04
CA GLN A 58 -4.53 -1.51 7.36
C GLN A 58 -5.16 -2.80 6.78
N LEU A 59 -4.46 -3.54 5.91
CA LEU A 59 -4.94 -4.78 5.29
C LEU A 59 -4.26 -6.05 5.83
N VAL A 60 -3.27 -5.94 6.73
CA VAL A 60 -2.50 -7.10 7.22
C VAL A 60 -3.09 -7.78 8.46
N ASP A 61 -4.19 -7.25 8.99
CA ASP A 61 -4.85 -7.79 10.20
C ASP A 61 -6.30 -8.24 9.92
N GLU A 62 -6.98 -8.74 10.95
CA GLU A 62 -8.42 -8.98 10.85
C GLU A 62 -9.17 -7.66 10.52
N PRO A 63 -10.16 -7.70 9.60
CA PRO A 63 -10.85 -8.89 9.10
C PRO A 63 -10.28 -9.49 7.80
N PHE A 64 -9.11 -9.07 7.32
CA PHE A 64 -8.59 -9.49 6.02
C PHE A 64 -7.83 -10.82 6.12
N SER A 65 -6.90 -10.92 7.06
CA SER A 65 -6.05 -12.11 7.27
C SER A 65 -6.84 -13.41 7.42
N LYS A 66 -8.04 -13.36 8.02
CA LYS A 66 -8.91 -14.54 8.22
C LYS A 66 -9.42 -15.22 6.93
N TYR A 67 -9.34 -14.54 5.79
CA TYR A 67 -9.78 -15.09 4.50
C TYR A 67 -8.63 -15.76 3.72
N LEU A 68 -7.41 -15.69 4.24
CA LEU A 68 -6.24 -16.32 3.66
C LEU A 68 -5.92 -17.65 4.38
N PRO A 69 -5.14 -18.56 3.75
CA PRO A 69 -4.68 -19.77 4.40
C PRO A 69 -3.99 -19.48 5.75
N ILE A 70 -4.22 -20.33 6.76
CA ILE A 70 -3.71 -20.14 8.13
C ILE A 70 -2.17 -20.13 8.22
N ASP A 71 -1.51 -20.67 7.21
CA ASP A 71 -0.05 -20.75 7.05
C ASP A 71 0.52 -19.63 6.16
N THR A 72 -0.30 -18.64 5.79
CA THR A 72 0.15 -17.43 5.10
C THR A 72 1.10 -16.65 6.02
N SER A 73 2.34 -16.43 5.57
CA SER A 73 3.30 -15.63 6.32
C SER A 73 2.89 -14.16 6.38
N GLU A 74 3.36 -13.45 7.41
CA GLU A 74 3.19 -12.00 7.54
C GLU A 74 3.77 -11.26 6.32
N ASP A 75 4.91 -11.70 5.81
CA ASP A 75 5.53 -11.15 4.59
C ASP A 75 4.62 -11.32 3.37
N HIS A 76 4.03 -12.52 3.17
CA HIS A 76 3.16 -12.74 2.02
C HIS A 76 1.85 -11.94 2.14
N LEU A 77 1.33 -11.80 3.35
CA LEU A 77 0.18 -10.95 3.63
C LEU A 77 0.48 -9.47 3.34
N ARG A 78 1.67 -9.02 3.71
CA ARG A 78 2.14 -7.67 3.39
C ARG A 78 2.26 -7.47 1.89
N ASP A 79 2.82 -8.42 1.15
CA ASP A 79 2.91 -8.33 -0.32
C ASP A 79 1.53 -8.22 -0.99
N ILE A 80 0.54 -9.00 -0.51
CA ILE A 80 -0.86 -8.90 -0.97
C ILE A 80 -1.42 -7.50 -0.70
N ALA A 81 -1.22 -6.97 0.52
CA ALA A 81 -1.70 -5.64 0.90
C ALA A 81 -1.10 -4.55 0.01
N GLU A 82 0.21 -4.57 -0.21
CA GLU A 82 0.90 -3.60 -1.06
C GLU A 82 0.46 -3.71 -2.53
N TRP A 83 0.19 -4.93 -3.01
CA TRP A 83 -0.38 -5.13 -4.34
C TRP A 83 -1.78 -4.52 -4.47
N ILE A 84 -2.64 -4.67 -3.46
CA ILE A 84 -4.00 -4.08 -3.43
C ILE A 84 -3.91 -2.56 -3.49
N VAL A 85 -3.05 -1.95 -2.67
CA VAL A 85 -2.84 -0.49 -2.66
C VAL A 85 -2.36 -0.01 -4.04
N SER A 86 -1.50 -0.77 -4.71
CA SER A 86 -0.97 -0.47 -6.04
C SER A 86 -2.04 -0.51 -7.16
N GLN A 87 -3.21 -1.11 -6.92
CA GLN A 87 -4.34 -1.09 -7.85
C GLN A 87 -5.16 0.22 -7.79
N GLY A 88 -4.85 1.12 -6.85
CA GLY A 88 -5.51 2.42 -6.71
C GLY A 88 -6.71 2.42 -5.76
N GLN A 89 -7.25 3.62 -5.54
CA GLN A 89 -8.20 3.88 -4.45
C GLN A 89 -9.48 3.04 -4.56
N SER A 90 -10.00 2.88 -5.78
CA SER A 90 -11.27 2.19 -6.01
C SER A 90 -11.18 0.72 -5.60
N TYR A 91 -10.10 0.05 -5.97
CA TYR A 91 -9.90 -1.35 -5.64
C TYR A 91 -9.59 -1.54 -4.14
N PHE A 92 -8.73 -0.69 -3.57
CA PHE A 92 -8.48 -0.66 -2.13
C PHE A 92 -9.79 -0.53 -1.34
N THR A 93 -10.64 0.44 -1.71
CA THR A 93 -11.93 0.69 -1.05
C THR A 93 -12.90 -0.48 -1.23
N GLU A 94 -12.87 -1.14 -2.37
CA GLU A 94 -13.67 -2.33 -2.64
C GLU A 94 -13.29 -3.50 -1.72
N VAL A 95 -11.99 -3.79 -1.60
CA VAL A 95 -11.47 -4.80 -0.67
C VAL A 95 -11.76 -4.40 0.77
N TRP A 96 -11.55 -3.13 1.13
CA TRP A 96 -11.87 -2.61 2.47
C TRP A 96 -13.32 -2.87 2.85
N ASN A 97 -14.27 -2.66 1.94
CA ASN A 97 -15.68 -2.90 2.19
C ASN A 97 -16.06 -4.39 2.11
N ASN A 98 -15.25 -5.21 1.45
CA ASN A 98 -15.49 -6.63 1.23
C ASN A 98 -14.22 -7.45 1.53
N PRO A 99 -13.85 -7.64 2.81
CA PRO A 99 -12.55 -8.23 3.18
C PRO A 99 -12.28 -9.61 2.58
N GLN A 100 -13.32 -10.39 2.27
CA GLN A 100 -13.20 -11.68 1.59
C GLN A 100 -12.55 -11.61 0.21
N LYS A 101 -12.52 -10.44 -0.43
CA LYS A 101 -11.89 -10.25 -1.74
C LYS A 101 -10.37 -10.36 -1.69
N ILE A 102 -9.74 -10.26 -0.52
CA ILE A 102 -8.30 -10.42 -0.39
C ILE A 102 -7.82 -11.81 -0.88
N SER A 103 -8.65 -12.85 -0.74
CA SER A 103 -8.32 -14.20 -1.23
C SER A 103 -8.43 -14.35 -2.75
N GLU A 104 -8.95 -13.35 -3.45
CA GLU A 104 -9.01 -13.31 -4.92
C GLU A 104 -7.69 -12.82 -5.54
N VAL A 105 -6.76 -12.33 -4.72
CA VAL A 105 -5.44 -11.89 -5.18
C VAL A 105 -4.55 -13.10 -5.44
N THR A 106 -4.31 -13.42 -6.72
CA THR A 106 -3.57 -14.62 -7.13
C THR A 106 -2.21 -14.35 -7.77
N ASP A 107 -1.92 -13.10 -8.15
CA ASP A 107 -0.71 -12.70 -8.90
C ASP A 107 0.16 -11.72 -8.09
N VAL A 108 0.56 -12.14 -6.90
CA VAL A 108 1.59 -11.44 -6.12
C VAL A 108 2.93 -12.08 -6.47
N THR A 109 3.67 -11.47 -7.40
CA THR A 109 5.06 -11.85 -7.66
C THR A 109 5.97 -11.14 -6.66
N GLU A 110 6.76 -11.94 -5.92
CA GLU A 110 7.79 -11.43 -5.00
C GLU A 110 8.66 -10.36 -5.70
N GLY A 111 8.84 -9.21 -5.05
CA GLY A 111 9.73 -8.13 -5.52
C GLY A 111 9.11 -7.11 -6.48
N VAL A 112 7.80 -7.11 -6.71
CA VAL A 112 7.11 -6.22 -7.68
C VAL A 112 6.13 -5.24 -6.99
N THR A 113 6.20 -5.06 -5.67
CA THR A 113 5.35 -4.09 -4.96
C THR A 113 5.88 -2.65 -5.05
N TYR A 114 4.99 -1.68 -5.01
CA TYR A 114 5.31 -0.26 -5.25
C TYR A 114 6.07 0.41 -4.10
N SER A 115 6.01 -0.15 -2.88
CA SER A 115 6.78 0.29 -1.70
C SER A 115 8.27 0.38 -2.03
N SER A 116 8.84 -0.69 -2.60
CA SER A 116 10.26 -0.78 -3.00
C SER A 116 10.68 0.32 -3.98
N ILE A 117 9.77 0.86 -4.79
CA ILE A 117 10.09 1.93 -5.76
C ILE A 117 10.41 3.22 -5.02
N SER A 118 9.64 3.56 -3.98
CA SER A 118 9.87 4.77 -3.20
C SER A 118 11.21 4.73 -2.46
N ASP A 119 11.56 3.58 -1.88
CA ASP A 119 12.82 3.36 -1.17
C ASP A 119 14.01 3.46 -2.11
N ASN A 120 13.93 2.79 -3.27
CA ASN A 120 14.97 2.83 -4.28
C ASN A 120 15.19 4.25 -4.83
N VAL A 121 14.10 4.97 -5.13
CA VAL A 121 14.20 6.36 -5.62
C VAL A 121 14.80 7.28 -4.56
N TYR A 122 14.44 7.09 -3.28
CA TYR A 122 14.96 7.90 -2.20
C TYR A 122 16.45 7.63 -1.96
N TRP A 123 16.85 6.35 -1.92
CA TRP A 123 18.26 5.94 -1.84
C TRP A 123 19.08 6.48 -3.00
N ASP A 124 18.61 6.31 -4.24
CA ASP A 124 19.33 6.77 -5.43
C ASP A 124 19.54 8.29 -5.45
N ARG A 125 18.57 9.06 -4.95
CA ARG A 125 18.59 10.53 -5.01
C ARG A 125 19.29 11.17 -3.83
N PHE A 126 19.25 10.56 -2.66
CA PHE A 126 19.72 11.16 -1.41
C PHE A 126 20.79 10.35 -0.68
N ASN A 127 21.08 9.13 -1.14
CA ASN A 127 22.03 8.20 -0.53
C ASN A 127 21.75 8.00 0.97
N ASP A 128 20.48 7.75 1.27
CA ASP A 128 19.92 7.65 2.63
C ASP A 128 18.68 6.73 2.59
N ILE A 129 18.21 6.29 3.76
CA ILE A 129 16.96 5.51 3.88
C ILE A 129 15.78 6.43 4.14
N VAL A 130 14.59 6.05 3.68
CA VAL A 130 13.37 6.79 4.03
C VAL A 130 13.24 6.76 5.56
N PRO A 131 13.10 7.92 6.24
CA PRO A 131 12.94 7.92 7.68
C PRO A 131 11.61 7.28 8.04
N ASP A 132 11.65 6.25 8.89
CA ASP A 132 10.44 5.68 9.46
C ASP A 132 9.64 6.80 10.15
N ALA A 133 8.36 6.91 9.81
CA ALA A 133 7.42 7.64 10.65
C ALA A 133 7.23 6.82 11.92
N GLY A 134 8.16 6.90 12.87
CA GLY A 134 8.09 6.14 14.11
C GLY A 134 6.69 6.27 14.74
N PHE A 135 5.97 5.15 14.78
CA PHE A 135 4.69 5.00 15.47
C PHE A 135 4.90 4.55 16.91
#